data_AF-A0A640TCV1-F1
#
_entry.id   AF-A0A640TCV1-F1
#
_cell.length_a   1.000
_cell.length_b   1.000
_cell.length_c   1.000
_cell.angle_alpha   90.00
_cell.angle_beta   90.00
_cell.angle_gamma   90.00
#
_symmetry.space_group_name_H-M   'P 1'
#
loop_
_entity.id
_entity.type
_entity.pdbx_description
1 polymer ?
#
loop_
_entity_poly.entity_id
_entity_poly.type
_entity_poly.pdbx_seq_one_letter_code
_entity_poly.pdbx_strand_id
1 'polypeptide(L)'
;MSGDTGGFGGLMVRYTSARTTDRAPADTDRTAANTGRTSADTSRTSASDGSRTAAAALLTPRFRRPRRAGRATALGAAALALALPLAACSSDGGSHEPAGGAGSSAAGAAPSPSPTPSADPDAYRRALTGALSPLDSALRTVDGAREGTSLNKALETAATRAEAAADALQTAAAPDDALAGNSQLATALRALGQDLRSARGNGGRCATSPRVELDTAHGPQSVKAAGRALKALGYDASLRLPRTERARHRRPANGTFVRDGSRGGLGRLTINNGTSSDAVVTLTRGTRTAFSVYVRKGAKATVRSVNSGSYTVYFTTGEDWNGRKSSFTRGCSFEKFDDRANFRTVRVAGGTQYTVLTFTLNKVFGGNASTSTVPPGEFPS
;
A
#
# COMPACT_ATOMS: atom_id res chain seq x y z
N MET A 1 22.98 29.38 29.51
CA MET A 1 22.57 28.04 30.00
C MET A 1 21.06 28.06 30.20
N SER A 2 20.31 27.85 29.11
CA SER A 2 18.85 27.70 29.18
C SER A 2 18.55 26.21 29.19
N GLY A 3 18.00 25.73 30.29
CA GLY A 3 17.66 24.33 30.50
C GLY A 3 16.56 23.89 29.55
N ASP A 4 16.92 23.06 28.59
CA ASP A 4 15.98 22.30 27.78
C ASP A 4 15.41 21.19 28.66
N THR A 5 14.30 21.48 29.34
CA THR A 5 13.52 20.47 30.05
C THR A 5 12.75 19.68 29.00
N GLY A 6 13.47 18.77 28.34
CA GLY A 6 12.88 17.71 27.52
C GLY A 6 11.95 16.88 28.39
N GLY A 7 10.67 17.27 28.43
CA GLY A 7 9.64 16.54 29.13
C GLY A 7 9.58 15.12 28.59
N PHE A 8 9.87 14.14 29.43
CA PHE A 8 9.80 12.71 29.13
C PHE A 8 8.35 12.31 28.82
N GLY A 9 7.93 12.51 27.57
CA GLY A 9 6.65 12.03 27.06
C GLY A 9 6.75 10.54 26.75
N GLY A 10 6.00 9.71 27.49
CA GLY A 10 5.87 8.26 27.28
C GLY A 10 4.48 7.90 26.76
N LEU A 11 4.26 6.68 26.26
CA LEU A 11 2.89 6.22 26.04
C LEU A 11 2.20 6.01 27.40
N MET A 12 0.87 5.88 27.42
CA MET A 12 0.13 5.72 28.69
C MET A 12 -0.79 4.51 28.66
N VAL A 13 -0.72 3.71 29.73
CA VAL A 13 -1.70 2.68 30.08
C VAL A 13 -2.42 3.08 31.36
N ARG A 14 -3.75 3.19 31.29
CA ARG A 14 -4.59 3.37 32.48
C ARG A 14 -5.33 2.08 32.81
N TYR A 15 -5.18 1.64 34.06
CA TYR A 15 -5.90 0.52 34.65
C TYR A 15 -7.06 1.06 35.49
N THR A 16 -8.27 0.63 35.16
CA THR A 16 -9.48 0.96 35.92
C THR A 16 -10.28 -0.31 36.16
N SER A 17 -11.09 -0.33 37.21
CA SER A 17 -12.01 -1.43 37.47
C SER A 17 -13.45 -0.94 37.38
N ALA A 18 -14.32 -1.76 36.78
CA ALA A 18 -15.75 -1.52 36.69
C ALA A 18 -16.52 -2.69 37.32
N ARG A 19 -17.75 -2.44 37.78
CA ARG A 19 -18.60 -3.44 38.42
C ARG A 19 -19.95 -3.51 37.71
N THR A 20 -20.41 -4.71 37.40
CA THR A 20 -21.82 -4.98 37.07
C THR A 20 -22.55 -5.29 38.36
N THR A 21 -23.66 -4.61 38.63
CA THR A 21 -24.55 -4.96 39.74
C THR A 21 -25.49 -6.07 39.30
N ASP A 22 -25.51 -7.18 40.04
CA ASP A 22 -26.61 -8.16 39.94
C ASP A 22 -27.81 -7.57 40.67
N ARG A 23 -28.55 -6.68 39.99
CA ARG A 23 -29.87 -6.29 40.48
C ARG A 23 -30.83 -7.38 40.02
N ALA A 24 -31.04 -8.38 40.88
CA ALA A 24 -32.22 -9.22 40.77
C ALA A 24 -33.45 -8.28 40.72
N PRO A 25 -34.39 -8.42 39.77
CA PRO A 25 -35.66 -7.73 39.89
C PRO A 25 -36.27 -8.17 41.23
N ALA A 26 -36.62 -7.20 42.07
CA ALA A 26 -37.37 -7.47 43.27
C ALA A 26 -38.73 -8.03 42.84
N ASP A 27 -38.87 -9.36 42.93
CA ASP A 27 -40.14 -10.05 42.80
C ASP A 27 -41.02 -9.54 43.95
N THR A 28 -41.87 -8.58 43.64
CA THR A 28 -42.98 -8.19 44.50
C THR A 28 -44.23 -8.72 43.82
N ASP A 29 -44.90 -9.61 44.55
CA ASP A 29 -46.33 -9.88 44.45
C ASP A 29 -46.79 -10.96 43.45
N ARG A 30 -46.89 -12.21 43.93
CA ARG A 30 -48.16 -12.98 43.95
C ARG A 30 -47.94 -14.41 44.44
N THR A 31 -48.49 -14.73 45.60
CA THR A 31 -48.92 -16.11 45.88
C THR A 31 -50.27 -16.07 46.60
N ALA A 32 -51.33 -16.15 45.80
CA ALA A 32 -52.63 -16.60 46.25
C ALA A 32 -52.57 -18.10 46.53
N ALA A 33 -53.25 -18.50 47.60
CA ALA A 33 -53.61 -19.87 47.90
C ALA A 33 -54.42 -20.50 46.75
N ASN A 34 -54.23 -21.79 46.48
CA ASN A 34 -55.08 -22.85 47.02
C ASN A 34 -54.98 -24.16 46.19
N THR A 35 -54.77 -25.25 46.95
CA THR A 35 -55.07 -26.69 46.74
C THR A 35 -55.40 -27.28 45.35
N GLY A 36 -54.80 -28.46 45.11
CA GLY A 36 -55.46 -29.55 44.38
C GLY A 36 -54.52 -30.61 43.79
N ARG A 37 -54.38 -31.75 44.49
CA ARG A 37 -54.33 -33.18 44.03
C ARG A 37 -53.85 -33.48 42.59
N THR A 38 -53.09 -34.53 42.25
CA THR A 38 -52.82 -35.85 42.84
C THR A 38 -51.74 -36.55 42.00
N SER A 39 -51.05 -37.51 42.60
CA SER A 39 -50.00 -38.39 42.07
C SER A 39 -50.38 -39.33 40.93
N ALA A 40 -49.41 -39.63 40.05
CA ALA A 40 -49.07 -40.94 39.44
C ALA A 40 -47.97 -40.68 38.38
N ASP A 41 -46.71 -41.00 38.65
CA ASP A 41 -46.03 -42.27 38.31
C ASP A 41 -46.18 -42.69 36.84
N THR A 42 -45.07 -42.70 36.09
CA THR A 42 -44.54 -43.85 35.33
C THR A 42 -43.53 -43.38 34.28
N SER A 43 -42.33 -43.94 34.40
CA SER A 43 -41.20 -43.94 33.48
C SER A 43 -41.55 -44.42 32.06
N ARG A 44 -41.04 -43.77 31.01
CA ARG A 44 -40.55 -44.50 29.81
C ARG A 44 -39.68 -43.66 28.88
N THR A 45 -38.45 -44.11 28.78
CA THR A 45 -37.54 -43.96 27.64
C THR A 45 -38.16 -44.58 26.38
N SER A 46 -38.09 -43.90 25.23
CA SER A 46 -37.57 -44.46 23.96
C SER A 46 -37.81 -43.52 22.78
N ALA A 47 -36.84 -43.56 21.89
CA ALA A 47 -36.72 -42.83 20.64
C ALA A 47 -37.72 -43.26 19.55
N SER A 48 -38.01 -42.34 18.63
CA SER A 48 -38.13 -42.52 17.17
C SER A 48 -38.48 -41.15 16.60
N ASP A 49 -37.60 -40.57 15.79
CA ASP A 49 -37.58 -40.67 14.33
C ASP A 49 -38.87 -40.14 13.69
N GLY A 50 -38.72 -39.12 12.84
CA GLY A 50 -39.83 -38.33 12.35
C GLY A 50 -39.38 -37.18 11.46
N SER A 51 -38.74 -37.53 10.35
CA SER A 51 -38.57 -36.65 9.20
C SER A 51 -39.91 -36.04 8.77
N ARG A 52 -40.02 -34.71 8.78
CA ARG A 52 -41.00 -33.96 7.99
C ARG A 52 -40.37 -32.77 7.30
N THR A 53 -40.32 -32.92 6.00
CA THR A 53 -40.24 -31.91 4.94
C THR A 53 -41.30 -30.79 5.12
N ALA A 54 -40.84 -29.53 5.07
CA ALA A 54 -41.58 -28.35 4.60
C ALA A 54 -40.53 -27.22 4.42
N ALA A 55 -40.04 -26.94 3.21
CA ALA A 55 -40.66 -26.11 2.19
C ALA A 55 -40.90 -24.64 2.60
N ALA A 56 -40.15 -23.77 1.91
CA ALA A 56 -40.47 -22.39 1.51
C ALA A 56 -40.61 -21.29 2.57
N ALA A 57 -39.67 -20.34 2.53
CA ALA A 57 -39.98 -18.93 2.23
C ALA A 57 -38.69 -18.15 1.97
N LEU A 58 -38.37 -17.97 0.68
CA LEU A 58 -37.48 -16.93 0.19
C LEU A 58 -38.13 -15.56 0.42
N LEU A 59 -37.58 -14.75 1.32
CA LEU A 59 -37.92 -13.32 1.42
C LEU A 59 -36.74 -12.50 0.91
N THR A 60 -36.90 -12.03 -0.32
CA THR A 60 -36.10 -10.96 -0.93
C THR A 60 -36.56 -9.60 -0.41
N PRO A 61 -35.66 -8.70 0.02
CA PRO A 61 -36.01 -7.29 0.13
C PRO A 61 -35.70 -6.58 -1.19
N ARG A 62 -36.76 -6.03 -1.78
CA ARG A 62 -36.78 -5.22 -2.98
C ARG A 62 -35.98 -3.92 -2.83
N PHE A 63 -35.36 -3.54 -3.94
CA PHE A 63 -34.74 -2.26 -4.24
C PHE A 63 -35.56 -1.03 -3.79
N ARG A 64 -34.88 -0.05 -3.19
CA ARG A 64 -35.27 1.37 -3.25
C ARG A 64 -34.08 2.22 -3.71
N ARG A 65 -34.14 2.65 -4.98
CA ARG A 65 -33.38 3.77 -5.53
C ARG A 65 -33.99 5.09 -5.04
N PRO A 66 -33.19 6.11 -4.71
CA PRO A 66 -33.60 7.50 -4.87
C PRO A 66 -33.07 8.07 -6.19
N ARG A 67 -33.94 8.90 -6.76
CA ARG A 67 -33.88 9.55 -8.06
C ARG A 67 -32.88 10.73 -8.07
N ARG A 68 -32.32 10.96 -9.25
CA ARG A 68 -31.59 12.17 -9.64
C ARG A 68 -32.55 13.38 -9.69
N ALA A 69 -32.07 14.51 -9.19
CA ALA A 69 -32.31 15.88 -9.65
C ALA A 69 -31.05 16.64 -9.20
N GLY A 70 -30.29 17.39 -10.00
CA GLY A 70 -30.60 18.16 -11.19
C GLY A 70 -30.17 19.59 -10.89
N ARG A 71 -29.04 20.04 -11.43
CA ARG A 71 -28.77 21.42 -11.87
C ARG A 71 -27.36 21.52 -12.45
N ALA A 72 -27.33 21.85 -13.74
CA ALA A 72 -26.19 22.37 -14.46
C ALA A 72 -26.05 23.86 -14.14
N THR A 73 -24.81 24.33 -14.02
CA THR A 73 -24.42 25.70 -14.37
C THR A 73 -23.00 25.63 -14.92
N ALA A 74 -22.91 25.95 -16.22
CA ALA A 74 -21.68 26.30 -16.91
C ALA A 74 -21.34 27.77 -16.65
N LEU A 75 -20.04 28.07 -16.59
CA LEU A 75 -19.33 29.36 -16.69
C LEU A 75 -17.90 28.99 -16.24
N GLY A 76 -16.79 29.32 -16.89
CA GLY A 76 -16.45 30.21 -17.99
C GLY A 76 -14.91 30.28 -17.97
N ALA A 77 -14.32 30.56 -19.13
CA ALA A 77 -12.91 30.50 -19.48
C ALA A 77 -11.90 31.14 -18.50
N ALA A 78 -10.67 30.61 -18.49
CA ALA A 78 -9.46 31.39 -18.76
C ALA A 78 -8.27 30.45 -19.02
N ALA A 79 -7.83 30.41 -20.27
CA ALA A 79 -6.55 29.86 -20.68
C ALA A 79 -5.45 30.85 -20.29
N LEU A 80 -4.42 30.38 -19.57
CA LEU A 80 -3.13 31.08 -19.52
C LEU A 80 -2.06 30.12 -20.05
N ALA A 81 -1.72 30.33 -21.32
CA ALA A 81 -0.54 29.79 -21.95
C ALA A 81 0.66 30.59 -21.45
N LEU A 82 1.48 30.00 -20.59
CA LEU A 82 2.81 30.50 -20.26
C LEU A 82 3.81 29.78 -21.17
N ALA A 83 4.06 30.38 -22.32
CA ALA A 83 5.18 30.07 -23.19
C ALA A 83 6.48 30.56 -22.50
N LEU A 84 7.32 29.62 -22.07
CA LEU A 84 8.69 29.89 -21.65
C LEU A 84 9.61 29.73 -22.88
N PRO A 85 10.30 30.80 -23.33
CA PRO A 85 11.27 30.68 -24.41
C PRO A 85 12.55 29.99 -23.92
N LEU A 86 13.06 29.08 -24.76
CA LEU A 86 14.38 28.47 -24.68
C LEU A 86 15.46 29.56 -24.80
N ALA A 87 16.26 29.75 -23.75
CA ALA A 87 17.54 30.43 -23.84
C ALA A 87 18.62 29.39 -24.18
N ALA A 88 18.92 29.26 -25.47
CA ALA A 88 20.14 28.64 -25.96
C ALA A 88 21.27 29.66 -25.83
N CYS A 89 22.23 29.41 -24.94
CA CYS A 89 23.49 30.13 -24.91
C CYS A 89 24.42 29.52 -25.97
N SER A 90 24.41 30.08 -27.18
CA SER A 90 25.55 30.00 -28.10
C SER A 90 26.36 31.29 -27.92
N SER A 91 27.54 31.16 -27.32
CA SER A 91 28.54 32.23 -27.26
C SER A 91 29.43 32.12 -28.49
N ASP A 92 29.26 33.02 -29.45
CA ASP A 92 30.35 33.40 -30.35
C ASP A 92 30.08 34.77 -30.97
N GLY A 93 31.13 35.61 -31.06
CA GLY A 93 31.03 36.92 -31.69
C GLY A 93 31.99 37.96 -31.12
N GLY A 94 33.19 38.04 -31.69
CA GLY A 94 34.16 39.10 -31.44
C GLY A 94 35.19 39.18 -32.58
N SER A 95 34.76 39.71 -33.72
CA SER A 95 35.53 39.98 -34.93
C SER A 95 36.51 41.14 -34.77
N HIS A 96 37.73 40.99 -35.30
CA HIS A 96 38.60 42.10 -35.72
C HIS A 96 39.10 41.84 -37.14
N GLU A 97 39.02 42.88 -37.97
CA GLU A 97 39.19 42.90 -39.43
C GLU A 97 40.59 43.48 -39.81
N PRO A 98 40.96 43.71 -41.10
CA PRO A 98 41.91 42.87 -41.82
C PRO A 98 43.20 43.60 -42.27
N ALA A 99 44.17 42.87 -42.85
CA ALA A 99 45.15 43.44 -43.77
C ALA A 99 45.63 42.39 -44.77
N GLY A 100 45.88 42.83 -46.00
CA GLY A 100 45.94 42.01 -47.21
C GLY A 100 47.22 41.21 -47.42
N GLY A 101 47.16 40.35 -48.43
CA GLY A 101 48.30 39.60 -48.93
C GLY A 101 47.88 38.68 -50.08
N ALA A 102 48.05 39.17 -51.31
CA ALA A 102 47.81 38.42 -52.53
C ALA A 102 48.82 37.27 -52.70
N GLY A 103 48.36 36.14 -53.23
CA GLY A 103 49.21 35.03 -53.63
C GLY A 103 48.41 33.92 -54.31
N SER A 104 48.28 34.00 -55.63
CA SER A 104 47.81 32.90 -56.47
C SER A 104 48.67 31.65 -56.28
N SER A 105 48.04 30.50 -56.07
CA SER A 105 48.52 29.21 -56.57
C SER A 105 47.35 28.23 -56.65
N ALA A 106 47.03 27.86 -57.88
CA ALA A 106 46.13 26.77 -58.20
C ALA A 106 46.71 25.46 -57.62
N ALA A 107 45.98 24.86 -56.69
CA ALA A 107 46.19 23.48 -56.25
C ALA A 107 44.85 22.76 -56.40
N GLY A 108 44.88 21.65 -57.14
CA GLY A 108 43.72 20.93 -57.64
C GLY A 108 42.65 20.69 -56.58
N ALA A 109 41.40 20.90 -56.98
CA ALA A 109 40.23 20.45 -56.24
C ALA A 109 40.38 18.95 -55.97
N ALA A 110 40.75 18.61 -54.74
CA ALA A 110 40.61 17.26 -54.23
C ALA A 110 39.13 16.88 -54.30
N PRO A 111 38.78 15.66 -54.76
CA PRO A 111 37.39 15.24 -54.81
C PRO A 111 36.77 15.36 -53.42
N SER A 112 35.61 15.99 -53.34
CA SER A 112 34.77 16.05 -52.14
C SER A 112 34.68 14.64 -51.53
N PRO A 113 34.80 14.48 -50.20
CA PRO A 113 34.58 13.19 -49.58
C PRO A 113 33.16 12.76 -49.91
N SER A 114 33.02 11.65 -50.63
CA SER A 114 31.75 10.96 -50.84
C SER A 114 31.03 10.86 -49.49
N PRO A 115 29.70 11.09 -49.42
CA PRO A 115 28.96 10.93 -48.18
C PRO A 115 29.23 9.54 -47.65
N THR A 116 29.73 9.47 -46.41
CA THR A 116 29.86 8.22 -45.65
C THR A 116 28.55 7.47 -45.81
N PRO A 117 28.55 6.17 -46.16
CA PRO A 117 27.30 5.44 -46.34
C PRO A 117 26.51 5.54 -45.03
N SER A 118 25.38 6.26 -45.08
CA SER A 118 24.36 6.25 -44.03
C SER A 118 24.11 4.78 -43.66
N ALA A 119 24.03 4.50 -42.36
CA ALA A 119 23.82 3.15 -41.86
C ALA A 119 22.64 2.49 -42.59
N ASP A 120 22.79 1.20 -42.94
CA ASP A 120 21.74 0.43 -43.61
C ASP A 120 20.48 0.37 -42.72
N PRO A 121 19.33 0.92 -43.17
CA PRO A 121 18.08 0.88 -42.41
C PRO A 121 17.61 -0.54 -42.06
N ASP A 122 17.89 -1.54 -42.91
CA ASP A 122 17.56 -2.95 -42.63
C ASP A 122 18.45 -3.51 -41.51
N ALA A 123 19.75 -3.19 -41.52
CA ALA A 123 20.66 -3.56 -40.46
C ALA A 123 20.25 -2.96 -39.11
N TYR A 124 19.84 -1.69 -39.09
CA TYR A 124 19.34 -1.04 -37.88
C TYR A 124 18.05 -1.69 -37.36
N ARG A 125 17.10 -2.05 -38.24
CA ARG A 125 15.88 -2.78 -37.84
C ARG A 125 16.18 -4.12 -37.17
N ARG A 126 17.16 -4.88 -37.69
CA ARG A 126 17.62 -6.14 -37.08
C ARG A 126 18.28 -5.90 -35.72
N ALA A 127 19.14 -4.89 -35.61
CA ALA A 127 19.79 -4.51 -34.36
C ALA A 127 18.77 -4.11 -33.28
N LEU A 128 17.79 -3.27 -33.64
CA LEU A 128 16.71 -2.85 -32.76
C LEU A 128 15.89 -4.05 -32.25
N THR A 129 15.50 -4.95 -33.15
CA THR A 129 14.75 -6.17 -32.78
C THR A 129 15.56 -7.08 -31.86
N GLY A 130 16.85 -7.28 -32.17
CA GLY A 130 17.77 -8.10 -31.37
C GLY A 130 17.99 -7.54 -29.96
N ALA A 131 18.09 -6.21 -29.84
CA ALA A 131 18.24 -5.53 -28.55
C ALA A 131 16.96 -5.59 -27.71
N LEU A 132 15.79 -5.38 -28.33
CA LEU A 132 14.52 -5.23 -27.61
C LEU A 132 13.82 -6.57 -27.29
N SER A 133 14.02 -7.62 -28.09
CA SER A 133 13.31 -8.91 -27.90
C SER A 133 13.54 -9.57 -26.53
N PRO A 134 14.78 -9.64 -25.99
CA PRO A 134 15.03 -10.20 -24.66
C PRO A 134 14.35 -9.38 -23.55
N LEU A 135 14.31 -8.05 -23.72
CA LEU A 135 13.64 -7.16 -22.80
C LEU A 135 12.12 -7.35 -22.85
N ASP A 136 11.51 -7.39 -24.03
CA ASP A 136 10.06 -7.58 -24.17
C ASP A 136 9.59 -8.89 -23.51
N SER A 137 10.33 -9.97 -23.70
CA SER A 137 10.07 -11.26 -23.02
C SER A 137 10.16 -11.14 -21.50
N ALA A 138 11.17 -10.44 -20.98
CA ALA A 138 11.31 -10.20 -19.54
C ALA A 138 10.17 -9.35 -18.97
N LEU A 139 9.74 -8.29 -19.67
CA LEU A 139 8.62 -7.44 -19.26
C LEU A 139 7.28 -8.22 -19.25
N ARG A 140 7.06 -9.14 -20.20
CA ARG A 140 5.91 -10.05 -20.17
C ARG A 140 5.94 -10.98 -18.95
N THR A 141 7.12 -11.41 -18.55
CA THR A 141 7.30 -12.24 -17.34
C THR A 141 6.95 -11.46 -16.07
N VAL A 142 7.33 -10.18 -15.98
CA VAL A 142 6.88 -9.27 -14.90
C VAL A 142 5.35 -9.24 -14.83
N ASP A 143 4.69 -9.22 -15.98
CA ASP A 143 3.24 -9.18 -16.06
C ASP A 143 2.53 -10.45 -15.61
N GLY A 144 3.13 -11.62 -15.84
CA GLY A 144 2.61 -12.90 -15.37
C GLY A 144 2.95 -13.21 -13.91
N ALA A 145 3.94 -12.54 -13.33
CA ALA A 145 4.43 -12.83 -11.99
C ALA A 145 3.43 -12.42 -10.89
N ARG A 146 3.25 -13.31 -9.91
CA ARG A 146 2.52 -13.04 -8.68
C ARG A 146 3.33 -12.13 -7.76
N GLU A 147 2.64 -11.31 -6.96
CA GLU A 147 3.22 -10.43 -5.94
C GLU A 147 4.17 -11.19 -4.99
N GLY A 148 5.20 -10.49 -4.50
CA GLY A 148 6.24 -11.05 -3.64
C GLY A 148 7.51 -11.42 -4.40
N THR A 149 8.21 -12.47 -3.96
CA THR A 149 9.54 -12.84 -4.46
C THR A 149 9.59 -13.09 -5.97
N SER A 150 8.55 -13.71 -6.55
CA SER A 150 8.49 -13.95 -8.00
C SER A 150 8.44 -12.66 -8.80
N LEU A 151 7.65 -11.67 -8.37
CA LEU A 151 7.59 -10.37 -9.03
C LEU A 151 8.90 -9.62 -8.90
N ASN A 152 9.52 -9.62 -7.72
CA ASN A 152 10.81 -8.96 -7.50
C ASN A 152 11.92 -9.56 -8.40
N LYS A 153 11.97 -10.88 -8.55
CA LYS A 153 12.92 -11.55 -9.45
C LYS A 153 12.67 -11.23 -10.92
N ALA A 154 11.40 -11.18 -11.33
CA ALA A 154 11.03 -10.80 -12.69
C ALA A 154 11.41 -9.34 -12.99
N LEU A 155 11.17 -8.43 -12.05
CA LEU A 155 11.56 -7.02 -12.17
C LEU A 155 13.06 -6.85 -12.30
N GLU A 156 13.85 -7.59 -11.52
CA GLU A 156 15.31 -7.54 -11.64
C GLU A 156 15.78 -8.04 -13.00
N THR A 157 15.25 -9.17 -13.44
CA THR A 157 15.58 -9.73 -14.76
C THR A 157 15.25 -8.72 -15.86
N ALA A 158 14.07 -8.09 -15.80
CA ALA A 158 13.68 -7.06 -16.75
C ALA A 158 14.60 -5.82 -16.68
N ALA A 159 15.01 -5.41 -15.48
CA ALA A 159 15.91 -4.27 -15.30
C ALA A 159 17.30 -4.52 -15.92
N THR A 160 17.87 -5.72 -15.74
CA THR A 160 19.13 -6.10 -16.38
C THR A 160 19.00 -6.16 -17.90
N ARG A 161 17.87 -6.67 -18.42
CA ARG A 161 17.63 -6.68 -19.88
C ARG A 161 17.42 -5.28 -20.44
N ALA A 162 16.87 -4.35 -19.66
CA ALA A 162 16.70 -2.97 -20.08
C ALA A 162 18.05 -2.25 -20.22
N GLU A 163 18.98 -2.47 -19.28
CA GLU A 163 20.35 -1.96 -19.40
C GLU A 163 21.09 -2.57 -20.60
N ALA A 164 21.05 -3.90 -20.75
CA ALA A 164 21.68 -4.56 -21.89
C ALA A 164 21.14 -4.07 -23.24
N ALA A 165 19.82 -3.83 -23.33
CA ALA A 165 19.20 -3.26 -24.52
C ALA A 165 19.65 -1.81 -24.77
N ALA A 166 19.77 -1.00 -23.71
CA ALA A 166 20.27 0.37 -23.84
C ALA A 166 21.73 0.42 -24.33
N ASP A 167 22.58 -0.46 -23.81
CA ASP A 167 23.99 -0.54 -24.20
C ASP A 167 24.12 -1.01 -25.66
N ALA A 168 23.35 -2.03 -26.05
CA ALA A 168 23.30 -2.49 -27.44
C ALA A 168 22.86 -1.37 -28.40
N LEU A 169 21.81 -0.61 -28.05
CA LEU A 169 21.34 0.50 -28.88
C LEU A 169 22.34 1.65 -28.95
N GLN A 170 23.09 1.92 -27.89
CA GLN A 170 24.12 2.97 -27.92
C GLN A 170 25.28 2.64 -28.85
N THR A 171 25.57 1.35 -29.07
CA THR A 171 26.60 0.90 -30.01
C THR A 171 26.07 0.60 -31.42
N ALA A 172 24.76 0.65 -31.62
CA ALA A 172 24.15 0.35 -32.92
C ALA A 172 24.35 1.52 -33.89
N ALA A 173 24.75 1.20 -35.12
CA ALA A 173 24.78 2.17 -36.21
C ALA A 173 23.34 2.51 -36.63
N ALA A 174 22.85 3.67 -36.18
CA ALA A 174 21.53 4.17 -36.55
C ALA A 174 21.63 5.11 -37.76
N PRO A 175 20.66 5.06 -38.70
CA PRO A 175 20.54 6.04 -39.78
C PRO A 175 20.30 7.45 -39.24
N ASP A 176 20.66 8.49 -40.03
CA ASP A 176 20.69 9.88 -39.57
C ASP A 176 19.35 10.39 -39.03
N ASP A 177 18.24 9.96 -39.64
CA ASP A 177 16.88 10.28 -39.21
C ASP A 177 16.50 9.62 -37.87
N ALA A 178 17.11 8.48 -37.54
CA ALA A 178 16.85 7.71 -36.33
C ALA A 178 17.87 7.96 -35.20
N LEU A 179 19.01 8.61 -35.43
CA LEU A 179 20.06 8.85 -34.42
C LEU A 179 19.53 9.46 -33.12
N ALA A 180 18.73 10.52 -33.23
CA ALA A 180 18.13 11.18 -32.07
C ALA A 180 17.14 10.26 -31.34
N GLY A 181 16.27 9.57 -32.08
CA GLY A 181 15.31 8.62 -31.50
C GLY A 181 15.99 7.42 -30.82
N ASN A 182 17.09 6.94 -31.38
CA ASN A 182 17.88 5.83 -30.85
C ASN A 182 18.54 6.19 -29.51
N SER A 183 19.19 7.35 -29.43
CA SER A 183 19.80 7.84 -28.18
C SER A 183 18.77 8.14 -27.08
N GLN A 184 17.62 8.70 -27.46
CA GLN A 184 16.48 8.89 -26.55
C GLN A 184 15.94 7.56 -26.03
N LEU A 185 15.79 6.55 -26.90
CA LEU A 185 15.35 5.22 -26.49
C LEU A 185 16.35 4.56 -25.55
N ALA A 186 17.64 4.58 -25.85
CA ALA A 186 18.69 4.02 -24.99
C ALA A 186 18.65 4.67 -23.58
N THR A 187 18.50 6.00 -23.52
CA THR A 187 18.36 6.74 -22.26
C THR A 187 17.09 6.34 -21.50
N ALA A 188 15.96 6.25 -22.20
CA ALA A 188 14.69 5.84 -21.62
C ALA A 188 14.71 4.41 -21.07
N LEU A 189 15.44 3.50 -21.74
CA LEU A 189 15.61 2.11 -21.28
C LEU A 189 16.47 2.02 -20.02
N ARG A 190 17.50 2.85 -19.87
CA ARG A 190 18.26 2.93 -18.60
C ARG A 190 17.40 3.45 -17.46
N ALA A 191 16.63 4.51 -17.72
CA ALA A 191 15.67 5.04 -16.74
C ALA A 191 14.63 3.96 -16.35
N LEU A 192 14.10 3.22 -17.33
CA LEU A 192 13.21 2.08 -17.07
C LEU A 192 13.89 1.01 -16.20
N GLY A 193 15.16 0.66 -16.47
CA GLY A 193 15.90 -0.29 -15.65
C GLY A 193 16.04 0.17 -14.20
N GLN A 194 16.36 1.44 -13.99
CA GLN A 194 16.45 2.05 -12.65
C GLN A 194 15.08 2.06 -11.94
N ASP A 195 14.02 2.43 -12.63
CA ASP A 195 12.65 2.44 -12.10
C ASP A 195 12.19 1.03 -11.73
N LEU A 196 12.46 0.04 -12.57
CA LEU A 196 12.16 -1.37 -12.29
C LEU A 196 12.91 -1.85 -11.05
N ARG A 197 14.18 -1.46 -10.86
CA ARG A 197 14.93 -1.81 -9.64
C ARG A 197 14.39 -1.13 -8.41
N SER A 198 14.04 0.15 -8.53
CA SER A 198 13.56 0.98 -7.42
C SER A 198 12.16 0.57 -6.98
N ALA A 199 11.31 0.18 -7.93
CA ALA A 199 9.98 -0.35 -7.66
C ALA A 199 10.01 -1.71 -6.96
N ARG A 200 11.12 -2.45 -7.00
CA ARG A 200 11.27 -3.66 -6.17
C ARG A 200 11.22 -3.24 -4.71
N GLY A 201 10.08 -3.50 -4.07
CA GLY A 201 10.02 -3.45 -2.63
C GLY A 201 11.02 -4.46 -2.05
N ASN A 202 11.56 -4.15 -0.89
CA ASN A 202 12.34 -5.05 -0.02
C ASN A 202 11.57 -6.31 0.43
N GLY A 203 10.40 -6.59 -0.16
CA GLY A 203 9.54 -7.75 0.15
C GLY A 203 8.95 -7.73 1.56
N GLY A 204 9.20 -6.65 2.31
CA GLY A 204 8.81 -6.51 3.69
C GLY A 204 7.30 -6.39 3.86
N ARG A 205 6.86 -6.62 5.10
CA ARG A 205 5.45 -6.49 5.50
C ARG A 205 4.89 -5.09 5.22
N CYS A 206 5.75 -4.07 5.34
CA CYS A 206 5.49 -2.68 4.95
C CYS A 206 6.06 -2.36 3.57
N ALA A 207 5.40 -2.85 2.52
CA ALA A 207 5.77 -2.52 1.16
C ALA A 207 4.55 -2.31 0.28
N THR A 208 4.53 -1.17 -0.42
CA THR A 208 3.71 -0.93 -1.60
C THR A 208 3.98 -2.02 -2.63
N SER A 209 2.95 -2.39 -3.41
CA SER A 209 3.17 -3.30 -4.54
C SER A 209 4.11 -2.61 -5.54
N PRO A 210 5.10 -3.32 -6.10
CA PRO A 210 5.92 -2.79 -7.19
C PRO A 210 5.11 -2.24 -8.37
N ARG A 211 3.91 -2.79 -8.62
CA ARG A 211 3.04 -2.31 -9.70
C ARG A 211 2.46 -0.91 -9.43
N VAL A 212 2.32 -0.54 -8.17
CA VAL A 212 1.88 0.80 -7.78
C VAL A 212 3.04 1.80 -7.87
N GLU A 213 4.24 1.41 -7.43
CA GLU A 213 5.44 2.25 -7.57
C GLU A 213 5.75 2.55 -9.05
N LEU A 214 5.57 1.56 -9.94
CA LEU A 214 5.72 1.74 -11.39
C LEU A 214 4.67 2.65 -12.03
N ASP A 215 3.51 2.90 -11.39
CA ASP A 215 2.50 3.82 -11.93
C ASP A 215 2.97 5.28 -11.89
N THR A 216 3.84 5.61 -10.93
CA THR A 216 4.39 6.95 -10.72
C THR A 216 5.80 7.13 -11.29
N ALA A 217 6.44 6.04 -11.74
CA ALA A 217 7.72 6.06 -12.44
C ALA A 217 7.63 6.84 -13.76
N HIS A 218 8.76 7.37 -14.25
CA HIS A 218 8.82 8.18 -15.49
C HIS A 218 9.38 7.38 -16.69
N GLY A 219 10.25 6.40 -16.43
CA GLY A 219 10.89 5.54 -17.44
C GLY A 219 9.87 4.85 -18.36
N PRO A 220 8.79 4.23 -17.85
CA PRO A 220 7.75 3.64 -18.69
C PRO A 220 7.11 4.63 -19.69
N GLN A 221 6.85 5.88 -19.30
CA GLN A 221 6.31 6.90 -20.20
C GLN A 221 7.36 7.33 -21.23
N SER A 222 8.61 7.52 -20.80
CA SER A 222 9.73 7.88 -21.68
C SER A 222 9.98 6.81 -22.76
N VAL A 223 9.94 5.52 -22.41
CA VAL A 223 10.09 4.42 -23.37
C VAL A 223 8.93 4.40 -24.37
N LYS A 224 7.69 4.63 -23.92
CA LYS A 224 6.53 4.76 -24.81
C LYS A 224 6.68 5.93 -25.77
N ALA A 225 7.19 7.06 -25.32
CA ALA A 225 7.39 8.25 -26.15
C ALA A 225 8.48 8.01 -27.20
N ALA A 226 9.66 7.53 -26.79
CA ALA A 226 10.77 7.22 -27.70
C ALA A 226 10.38 6.14 -28.73
N GLY A 227 9.67 5.09 -28.30
CA GLY A 227 9.18 4.04 -29.19
C GLY A 227 8.18 4.56 -30.24
N ARG A 228 7.35 5.55 -29.91
CA ARG A 228 6.45 6.20 -30.87
C ARG A 228 7.21 7.07 -31.87
N ALA A 229 8.24 7.79 -31.43
CA ALA A 229 9.06 8.62 -32.30
C ALA A 229 9.78 7.75 -33.36
N LEU A 230 10.41 6.65 -32.94
CA LEU A 230 11.05 5.71 -33.86
C LEU A 230 10.03 5.01 -34.79
N LYS A 231 8.84 4.66 -34.27
CA LYS A 231 7.79 4.07 -35.08
C LYS A 231 7.27 5.01 -36.18
N ALA A 232 7.22 6.32 -35.92
CA ALA A 232 6.85 7.31 -36.93
C ALA A 232 7.86 7.38 -38.09
N LEU A 233 9.10 6.97 -37.86
CA LEU A 233 10.18 6.86 -38.85
C LEU A 233 10.23 5.47 -39.51
N GLY A 234 9.31 4.55 -39.19
CA GLY A 234 9.27 3.20 -39.73
C GLY A 234 10.09 2.15 -38.96
N TYR A 235 10.66 2.51 -37.81
CA TYR A 235 11.40 1.60 -36.94
C TYR A 235 10.53 1.13 -35.77
N ASP A 236 10.16 -0.16 -35.75
CA ASP A 236 9.35 -0.70 -34.65
C ASP A 236 10.18 -0.90 -33.38
N ALA A 237 9.98 0.00 -32.42
CA ALA A 237 10.56 -0.07 -31.07
C ALA A 237 9.49 -0.31 -30.00
N SER A 238 8.36 -0.92 -30.37
CA SER A 238 7.26 -1.13 -29.42
C SER A 238 7.58 -2.22 -28.39
N LEU A 239 7.47 -1.85 -27.12
CA LEU A 239 7.64 -2.75 -25.97
C LEU A 239 6.33 -2.89 -25.21
N ARG A 240 6.01 -4.11 -24.79
CA ARG A 240 4.87 -4.36 -23.91
C ARG A 240 5.28 -4.10 -22.45
N LEU A 241 5.10 -2.85 -22.02
CA LEU A 241 5.43 -2.45 -20.65
C LEU A 241 4.57 -3.17 -19.60
N PRO A 242 5.12 -3.40 -18.38
CA PRO A 242 4.38 -4.04 -17.30
C PRO A 242 3.11 -3.27 -16.92
N ARG A 243 2.08 -4.02 -16.52
CA ARG A 243 0.84 -3.49 -15.95
C ARG A 243 1.13 -2.82 -14.62
N THR A 244 0.73 -1.55 -14.52
CA THR A 244 0.75 -0.76 -13.30
C THR A 244 -0.60 -0.85 -12.58
N GLU A 245 -0.60 -0.54 -11.29
CA GLU A 245 -1.79 -0.46 -10.47
C GLU A 245 -1.92 0.92 -9.85
N ARG A 246 -3.14 1.46 -9.77
CA ARG A 246 -3.36 2.72 -9.07
C ARG A 246 -3.14 2.54 -7.57
N ALA A 247 -2.45 3.51 -6.97
CA ALA A 247 -2.35 3.60 -5.52
C ALA A 247 -3.75 3.60 -4.88
N ARG A 248 -3.90 2.82 -3.81
CA ARG A 248 -5.14 2.75 -3.04
C ARG A 248 -4.97 3.45 -1.70
N HIS A 249 -6.11 3.84 -1.13
CA HIS A 249 -6.21 4.42 0.22
C HIS A 249 -7.28 3.64 0.99
N ARG A 250 -7.01 2.37 1.25
CA ARG A 250 -7.90 1.49 2.01
C ARG A 250 -7.87 1.88 3.48
N ARG A 251 -9.04 2.25 3.98
CA ARG A 251 -9.20 2.74 5.35
C ARG A 251 -10.46 2.17 5.98
N PRO A 252 -10.36 1.01 6.68
CA PRO A 252 -11.49 0.44 7.41
C PRO A 252 -12.18 1.44 8.34
N ALA A 253 -13.43 1.15 8.71
CA ALA A 253 -14.13 1.96 9.71
C ALA A 253 -13.39 1.90 11.05
N ASN A 254 -13.47 2.97 11.84
CA ASN A 254 -12.85 2.98 13.16
C ASN A 254 -13.48 1.90 14.07
N GLY A 255 -12.66 1.14 14.78
CA GLY A 255 -13.09 0.02 15.61
C GLY A 255 -13.38 -1.28 14.84
N THR A 256 -13.09 -1.34 13.53
CA THR A 256 -13.25 -2.58 12.75
C THR A 256 -12.30 -3.66 13.27
N PHE A 257 -12.82 -4.85 13.53
CA PHE A 257 -11.97 -6.02 13.78
C PHE A 257 -11.38 -6.52 12.46
N VAL A 258 -10.07 -6.36 12.29
CA VAL A 258 -9.35 -6.96 11.15
C VAL A 258 -9.02 -8.42 11.40
N ARG A 259 -8.99 -8.81 12.68
CA ARG A 259 -9.00 -10.21 13.12
C ARG A 259 -9.90 -10.31 14.34
N ASP A 260 -10.85 -11.22 14.28
CA ASP A 260 -11.71 -11.52 15.42
C ASP A 260 -11.41 -12.93 15.95
N GLY A 261 -11.40 -13.07 17.26
CA GLY A 261 -11.23 -14.35 17.94
C GLY A 261 -12.30 -14.51 19.02
N SER A 262 -12.29 -15.65 19.72
CA SER A 262 -13.30 -15.89 20.76
C SER A 262 -13.21 -14.84 21.87
N ARG A 263 -14.27 -14.03 21.99
CA ARG A 263 -14.46 -12.97 22.98
C ARG A 263 -15.78 -13.20 23.71
N GLY A 264 -15.72 -13.43 25.01
CA GLY A 264 -16.88 -13.64 25.88
C GLY A 264 -16.68 -13.17 27.32
N GLY A 265 -15.52 -12.56 27.64
CA GLY A 265 -15.28 -12.00 28.97
C GLY A 265 -16.03 -10.69 29.21
N LEU A 266 -15.78 -10.06 30.35
CA LEU A 266 -16.34 -8.74 30.69
C LEU A 266 -15.34 -7.61 30.52
N GLY A 267 -14.06 -7.93 30.26
CA GLY A 267 -13.00 -6.95 30.11
C GLY A 267 -13.29 -5.94 29.01
N ARG A 268 -12.85 -4.70 29.20
CA ARG A 268 -12.98 -3.64 28.21
C ARG A 268 -11.63 -3.03 27.90
N LEU A 269 -11.36 -2.86 26.62
CA LEU A 269 -10.16 -2.20 26.16
C LEU A 269 -10.53 -0.97 25.33
N THR A 270 -10.07 0.20 25.75
CA THR A 270 -10.14 1.42 24.95
C THR A 270 -8.75 1.73 24.40
N ILE A 271 -8.67 1.98 23.10
CA ILE A 271 -7.46 2.39 22.41
C ILE A 271 -7.67 3.81 21.93
N ASN A 272 -6.75 4.70 22.28
CA ASN A 272 -6.69 6.07 21.83
C ASN A 272 -5.51 6.24 20.88
N ASN A 273 -5.81 6.37 19.59
CA ASN A 273 -4.80 6.66 18.58
C ASN A 273 -4.68 8.17 18.41
N GLY A 274 -3.85 8.83 19.22
CA GLY A 274 -3.52 10.24 19.03
C GLY A 274 -2.34 10.49 18.08
N THR A 275 -1.92 9.49 17.29
CA THR A 275 -0.87 9.67 16.28
C THR A 275 -1.43 10.31 15.00
N SER A 276 -0.54 10.75 14.11
CA SER A 276 -0.90 11.28 12.79
C SER A 276 -1.28 10.22 11.76
N SER A 277 -1.14 8.93 12.10
CA SER A 277 -1.34 7.80 11.19
C SER A 277 -2.44 6.86 11.70
N ASP A 278 -3.01 6.05 10.80
CA ASP A 278 -3.94 5.00 11.23
C ASP A 278 -3.16 3.89 11.93
N ALA A 279 -3.82 3.14 12.81
CA ALA A 279 -3.20 2.10 13.60
C ALA A 279 -4.00 0.80 13.58
N VAL A 280 -3.30 -0.33 13.69
CA VAL A 280 -3.89 -1.62 14.04
C VAL A 280 -3.25 -2.09 15.33
N VAL A 281 -4.08 -2.38 16.32
CA VAL A 281 -3.65 -2.93 17.60
C VAL A 281 -4.02 -4.40 17.65
N THR A 282 -3.02 -5.24 17.89
CA THR A 282 -3.12 -6.69 17.93
C THR A 282 -2.80 -7.17 19.34
N LEU A 283 -3.73 -7.90 19.96
CA LEU A 283 -3.51 -8.55 21.25
C LEU A 283 -3.21 -10.02 21.01
N THR A 284 -2.12 -10.52 21.62
CA THR A 284 -1.75 -11.93 21.58
C THR A 284 -1.74 -12.53 22.98
N ARG A 285 -2.03 -13.82 23.07
CA ARG A 285 -1.87 -14.64 24.27
C ARG A 285 -0.86 -15.74 23.95
N GLY A 286 0.37 -15.57 24.42
CA GLY A 286 1.50 -16.36 23.93
C GLY A 286 1.69 -16.12 22.42
N THR A 287 1.67 -17.18 21.62
CA THR A 287 1.81 -17.13 20.16
C THR A 287 0.49 -16.93 19.40
N ARG A 288 -0.67 -16.99 20.09
CA ARG A 288 -1.99 -16.92 19.44
C ARG A 288 -2.52 -15.49 19.44
N THR A 289 -2.88 -14.98 18.27
CA THR A 289 -3.60 -13.72 18.14
C THR A 289 -5.01 -13.85 18.68
N ALA A 290 -5.34 -13.07 19.70
CA ALA A 290 -6.68 -13.03 20.29
C ALA A 290 -7.63 -12.21 19.42
N PHE A 291 -7.26 -10.96 19.11
CA PHE A 291 -7.97 -10.12 18.15
C PHE A 291 -7.06 -8.97 17.68
N SER A 292 -7.43 -8.37 16.56
CA SER A 292 -6.80 -7.18 16.01
C SER A 292 -7.86 -6.17 15.62
N VAL A 293 -7.68 -4.92 16.04
CA VAL A 293 -8.65 -3.84 15.81
C VAL A 293 -8.00 -2.66 15.09
N TYR A 294 -8.72 -2.13 14.12
CA TYR A 294 -8.33 -0.96 13.35
C TYR A 294 -8.79 0.32 14.05
N VAL A 295 -7.88 1.26 14.27
CA VAL A 295 -8.13 2.53 14.94
C VAL A 295 -7.62 3.67 14.07
N ARG A 296 -8.54 4.55 13.66
CA ARG A 296 -8.22 5.68 12.79
C ARG A 296 -7.33 6.70 13.51
N LYS A 297 -6.51 7.45 12.76
CA LYS A 297 -5.75 8.58 13.28
C LYS A 297 -6.64 9.56 14.04
N GLY A 298 -6.18 10.04 15.19
CA GLY A 298 -6.93 10.93 16.09
C GLY A 298 -8.19 10.33 16.72
N ALA A 299 -8.48 9.04 16.52
CA ALA A 299 -9.72 8.42 16.95
C ALA A 299 -9.52 7.46 18.14
N LYS A 300 -10.63 7.14 18.81
CA LYS A 300 -10.71 6.16 19.89
C LYS A 300 -11.56 4.98 19.46
N ALA A 301 -11.16 3.77 19.84
CA ALA A 301 -11.95 2.56 19.65
C ALA A 301 -12.05 1.78 20.95
N THR A 302 -13.24 1.26 21.27
CA THR A 302 -13.45 0.44 22.46
C THR A 302 -13.83 -0.99 22.05
N VAL A 303 -12.97 -1.93 22.39
CA VAL A 303 -13.23 -3.37 22.30
C VAL A 303 -13.91 -3.82 23.59
N ARG A 304 -15.07 -4.44 23.42
CA ARG A 304 -15.83 -5.04 24.52
C ARG A 304 -15.63 -6.56 24.53
N SER A 305 -15.99 -7.16 25.65
CA SER A 305 -15.99 -8.60 25.86
C SER A 305 -14.62 -9.28 25.82
N VAL A 306 -13.59 -8.59 26.33
CA VAL A 306 -12.23 -9.13 26.40
C VAL A 306 -12.16 -10.20 27.48
N ASN A 307 -11.65 -11.38 27.13
CA ASN A 307 -11.48 -12.49 28.06
C ASN A 307 -10.45 -12.14 29.14
N SER A 308 -10.63 -12.66 30.35
CA SER A 308 -9.61 -12.58 31.39
C SER A 308 -8.33 -13.29 30.93
N GLY A 309 -7.17 -12.71 31.24
CA GLY A 309 -5.86 -13.24 30.88
C GLY A 309 -4.79 -12.14 30.74
N SER A 310 -3.55 -12.57 30.58
CA SER A 310 -2.41 -11.71 30.28
C SER A 310 -2.14 -11.69 28.77
N TYR A 311 -1.97 -10.51 28.21
CA TYR A 311 -1.79 -10.31 26.77
C TYR A 311 -0.57 -9.47 26.47
N THR A 312 0.12 -9.78 25.38
CA THR A 312 1.10 -8.86 24.78
C THR A 312 0.36 -7.98 23.77
N VAL A 313 0.61 -6.68 23.81
CA VAL A 313 -0.04 -5.69 22.94
C VAL A 313 0.95 -5.22 21.89
N TYR A 314 0.67 -5.56 20.65
CA TYR A 314 1.40 -5.08 19.48
C TYR A 314 0.59 -4.00 18.81
N PHE A 315 1.24 -3.00 18.23
CA PHE A 315 0.58 -2.06 17.34
C PHE A 315 1.45 -1.75 16.14
N THR A 316 0.77 -1.56 15.02
CA THR A 316 1.41 -1.04 13.81
C THR A 316 0.67 0.22 13.40
N THR A 317 1.41 1.22 12.95
CA THR A 317 0.85 2.45 12.38
C THR A 317 1.20 2.51 10.90
N GLY A 318 0.45 3.28 10.11
CA GLY A 318 0.75 3.51 8.70
C GLY A 318 -0.46 3.96 7.88
N GLU A 319 -0.33 3.84 6.57
CA GLU A 319 -1.37 4.19 5.60
C GLU A 319 -1.69 3.05 4.62
N ASP A 320 -2.89 3.09 4.04
CA ASP A 320 -3.45 2.09 3.12
C ASP A 320 -3.39 0.65 3.68
N TRP A 321 -4.37 0.32 4.52
CA TRP A 321 -4.45 -1.00 5.13
C TRP A 321 -4.76 -2.08 4.09
N ASN A 322 -3.83 -3.03 3.92
CA ASN A 322 -4.02 -4.20 3.08
C ASN A 322 -4.43 -5.41 3.94
N GLY A 323 -5.73 -5.69 3.99
CA GLY A 323 -6.27 -6.83 4.75
C GLY A 323 -5.76 -8.20 4.30
N ARG A 324 -5.28 -8.37 3.06
CA ARG A 324 -4.67 -9.64 2.60
C ARG A 324 -3.26 -9.83 3.14
N LYS A 325 -2.52 -8.73 3.34
CA LYS A 325 -1.16 -8.73 3.91
C LYS A 325 -1.19 -8.51 5.44
N SER A 326 -2.37 -8.27 6.02
CA SER A 326 -2.57 -7.82 7.41
C SER A 326 -1.60 -6.70 7.81
N SER A 327 -1.34 -5.74 6.90
CA SER A 327 -0.37 -4.67 7.13
C SER A 327 -0.68 -3.42 6.31
N PHE A 328 -0.11 -2.30 6.75
CA PHE A 328 -0.06 -1.06 5.98
C PHE A 328 0.95 -1.17 4.84
N THR A 329 0.76 -0.41 3.77
CA THR A 329 1.70 -0.43 2.63
C THR A 329 2.68 0.71 2.66
N ARG A 330 2.40 1.78 3.43
CA ARG A 330 3.23 2.99 3.49
C ARG A 330 3.42 3.49 4.93
N GLY A 331 4.60 4.05 5.19
CA GLY A 331 4.93 4.74 6.44
C GLY A 331 4.76 3.88 7.69
N CYS A 332 5.08 2.59 7.61
CA CYS A 332 4.71 1.68 8.69
C CYS A 332 5.71 1.70 9.85
N SER A 333 5.18 1.79 11.06
CA SER A 333 5.89 1.46 12.30
C SER A 333 5.35 0.15 12.86
N PHE A 334 6.20 -0.61 13.53
CA PHE A 334 5.83 -1.85 14.24
C PHE A 334 6.42 -1.79 15.64
N GLU A 335 5.54 -1.79 16.62
CA GLU A 335 5.92 -1.62 18.02
C GLU A 335 5.11 -2.58 18.90
N LYS A 336 5.63 -2.84 20.09
CA LYS A 336 4.91 -3.53 21.16
C LYS A 336 5.03 -2.75 22.45
N PHE A 337 4.02 -2.85 23.30
CA PHE A 337 4.14 -2.45 24.70
C PHE A 337 5.00 -3.48 25.43
N ASP A 338 5.93 -3.00 26.26
CA ASP A 338 6.79 -3.89 27.05
C ASP A 338 6.00 -4.54 28.20
N ASP A 339 5.06 -3.78 28.76
CA ASP A 339 4.14 -4.27 29.79
C ASP A 339 2.99 -5.10 29.20
N ARG A 340 2.66 -6.19 29.89
CA ARG A 340 1.52 -7.03 29.53
C ARG A 340 0.20 -6.39 29.97
N ALA A 341 -0.79 -6.48 29.10
CA ALA A 341 -2.16 -6.10 29.38
C ALA A 341 -2.87 -7.22 30.15
N ASN A 342 -3.13 -7.01 31.43
CA ASN A 342 -3.78 -7.99 32.30
C ASN A 342 -5.27 -7.67 32.48
N PHE A 343 -6.15 -8.56 31.99
CA PHE A 343 -7.58 -8.50 32.23
C PHE A 343 -7.98 -9.51 33.30
N ARG A 344 -8.72 -9.05 34.31
CA ARG A 344 -9.25 -9.90 35.37
C ARG A 344 -10.74 -9.64 35.55
N THR A 345 -11.48 -10.70 35.81
CA THR A 345 -12.89 -10.67 36.18
C THR A 345 -13.05 -11.48 37.46
N VAL A 346 -13.64 -10.88 38.50
CA VAL A 346 -13.87 -11.51 39.80
C VAL A 346 -15.30 -11.27 40.25
N ARG A 347 -15.91 -12.30 40.84
CA ARG A 347 -17.18 -12.16 41.56
C ARG A 347 -16.91 -11.48 42.89
N VAL A 348 -17.75 -10.51 43.24
CA VAL A 348 -17.69 -9.75 44.50
C VAL A 348 -19.10 -9.67 45.09
N ALA A 349 -19.21 -9.33 46.37
CA ALA A 349 -20.53 -9.08 46.97
C ALA A 349 -21.27 -8.00 46.17
N GLY A 350 -22.48 -8.33 45.69
CA GLY A 350 -23.32 -7.43 44.89
C GLY A 350 -23.02 -7.38 43.38
N GLY A 351 -22.18 -8.27 42.84
CA GLY A 351 -22.07 -8.49 41.40
C GLY A 351 -20.68 -8.91 40.90
N THR A 352 -20.31 -8.49 39.69
CA THR A 352 -19.05 -8.89 39.06
C THR A 352 -18.16 -7.69 38.75
N GLN A 353 -16.92 -7.71 39.24
CA GLN A 353 -15.93 -6.68 38.99
C GLN A 353 -14.94 -7.13 37.90
N TYR A 354 -14.66 -6.25 36.94
CA TYR A 354 -13.79 -6.54 35.80
C TYR A 354 -12.85 -5.38 35.45
N THR A 355 -11.79 -5.69 34.69
CA THR A 355 -10.78 -4.72 34.26
C THR A 355 -11.21 -3.92 33.03
N VAL A 356 -10.97 -2.61 33.08
CA VAL A 356 -11.05 -1.67 31.95
C VAL A 356 -9.66 -1.09 31.73
N LEU A 357 -9.09 -1.30 30.55
CA LEU A 357 -7.81 -0.74 30.16
C LEU A 357 -7.99 0.38 29.13
N THR A 358 -7.15 1.40 29.23
CA THR A 358 -7.02 2.42 28.18
C THR A 358 -5.56 2.53 27.74
N PHE A 359 -5.29 2.25 26.47
CA PHE A 359 -4.00 2.47 25.82
C PHE A 359 -4.01 3.76 25.01
N THR A 360 -2.96 4.55 25.13
CA THR A 360 -2.72 5.72 24.27
C THR A 360 -1.50 5.45 23.40
N LEU A 361 -1.65 5.53 22.07
CA LEU A 361 -0.60 5.18 21.10
C LEU A 361 0.36 6.33 20.79
N ASN A 362 0.08 7.55 21.27
CA ASN A 362 0.99 8.68 21.19
C ASN A 362 1.68 8.92 22.54
N LYS A 363 2.87 9.53 22.48
CA LYS A 363 3.55 10.04 23.67
C LYS A 363 2.68 11.12 24.32
N VAL A 364 2.51 11.00 25.62
CA VAL A 364 1.85 11.96 26.50
C VAL A 364 2.78 12.29 27.66
N PHE A 365 2.76 13.53 28.12
CA PHE A 365 3.56 13.95 29.26
C PHE A 365 3.21 13.09 30.50
N GLY A 366 4.22 12.55 31.18
CA GLY A 366 4.02 11.65 32.32
C GLY A 366 3.46 10.27 31.95
N GLY A 367 3.62 9.84 30.69
CA GLY A 367 3.26 8.49 30.27
C GLY A 367 4.07 7.42 31.00
N ASN A 368 3.40 6.33 31.39
CA ASN A 368 3.95 5.23 32.18
C ASN A 368 4.25 3.97 31.36
N ALA A 369 4.14 4.03 30.03
CA ALA A 369 4.27 2.88 29.17
C ALA A 369 5.48 3.03 28.23
N SER A 370 6.35 2.03 28.25
CA SER A 370 7.45 1.89 27.29
C SER A 370 7.05 0.97 26.13
N THR A 371 7.65 1.23 24.97
CA THR A 371 7.49 0.42 23.78
C THR A 371 8.83 0.00 23.22
N SER A 372 8.84 -1.20 22.63
CA SER A 372 9.96 -1.72 21.87
C SER A 372 9.58 -1.84 20.40
N THR A 373 10.49 -1.48 19.50
CA THR A 373 10.36 -1.72 18.06
C THR A 373 10.34 -3.23 17.79
N VAL A 374 9.47 -3.65 16.88
CA VAL A 374 9.34 -5.05 16.46
C VAL A 374 9.76 -5.17 15.00
N PRO A 375 10.68 -6.10 14.66
CA PRO A 375 11.01 -6.36 13.26
C PRO A 375 9.75 -6.73 12.46
N PRO A 376 9.56 -6.24 11.23
CA PRO A 376 8.34 -6.49 10.46
C PRO A 376 7.99 -7.98 10.30
N GLY A 377 9.01 -8.85 10.20
CA GLY A 377 8.84 -10.31 10.08
C GLY A 377 8.35 -11.00 11.36
N GLU A 378 8.52 -10.37 12.52
CA GLU A 378 8.12 -10.91 13.83
C GLU A 378 6.74 -10.39 14.29
N PHE A 379 6.15 -9.45 13.54
CA PHE A 379 4.86 -8.89 13.89
C PHE A 379 3.73 -9.92 13.72
N PRO A 380 2.86 -10.10 14.73
CA PRO A 380 1.82 -11.13 14.68
C PRO A 380 0.82 -10.92 13.53
N SER A 381 0.32 -12.04 12.98
CA SER A 381 -0.64 -12.07 11.86
C SER A 381 -2.06 -12.43 12.25
#